data_AF-A0A1F8JDL1-F1
#
_entry.id   AF-A0A1F8JDL1-F1
#
_cell.length_a   1.000
_cell.length_b   1.000
_cell.length_c   1.000
_cell.angle_alpha   90.00
_cell.angle_beta   90.00
_cell.angle_gamma   90.00
#
_symmetry.space_group_name_H-M   'P 1'
#
loop_
_entity.id
_entity.type
_entity.pdbx_description
1 polymer ?
#
loop_
_entity_poly.entity_id
_entity_poly.type
_entity_poly.pdbx_seq_one_letter_code
_entity_poly.pdbx_strand_id
1 'polypeptide(L)'
;MLEKLFGGKNIEKIFFFLLINQRCYGQQLSRIFEQSVFPFQKALDRLENGGVIVSLLEGKTRMYQFNPRYPFLKELKEFIEKAYKFLPQDQKDKYYERELLAIKIASFLLLLMITRRPENIFLFRCHSIIHRR
;
A
#
# COMPACT_ATOMS: atom_id res chain seq x y z
N MET A 1 -4.13 1.59 -17.12
CA MET A 1 -3.08 1.58 -18.16
C MET A 1 -2.81 0.16 -18.65
N LEU A 2 -2.74 -0.81 -17.75
CA LEU A 2 -2.42 -2.22 -18.05
C LEU A 2 -3.64 -3.12 -18.24
N GLU A 3 -4.85 -2.59 -18.07
CA GLU A 3 -6.12 -3.30 -18.25
C GLU A 3 -6.14 -4.27 -19.44
N LYS A 4 -5.72 -3.81 -20.63
CA LYS A 4 -5.77 -4.64 -21.86
C LYS A 4 -4.75 -5.77 -21.86
N LEU A 5 -3.59 -5.57 -21.22
CA LEU A 5 -2.55 -6.58 -21.10
C LEU A 5 -2.95 -7.67 -20.10
N PHE A 6 -3.55 -7.28 -18.97
CA PHE A 6 -3.93 -8.21 -17.91
C PHE A 6 -5.36 -8.75 -18.03
N GLY A 7 -6.15 -8.23 -18.96
CA GLY A 7 -7.53 -8.67 -19.19
C GLY A 7 -8.54 -8.14 -18.16
N GLY A 8 -8.26 -6.99 -17.53
CA GLY A 8 -9.23 -6.29 -16.68
C GLY A 8 -8.63 -5.23 -15.76
N LYS A 9 -9.39 -4.17 -15.47
CA LYS A 9 -8.99 -3.05 -14.57
C LYS A 9 -8.73 -3.51 -13.14
N ASN A 10 -9.47 -4.52 -12.67
CA ASN A 10 -9.37 -4.97 -11.29
C ASN A 10 -8.08 -5.77 -11.05
N ILE A 11 -7.58 -6.47 -12.06
CA ILE A 11 -6.30 -7.19 -11.96
C ILE A 11 -5.16 -6.18 -11.82
N GLU A 12 -5.17 -5.11 -12.62
CA GLU A 12 -4.21 -4.00 -12.50
C GLU A 12 -4.21 -3.40 -11.09
N LYS A 13 -5.39 -3.09 -10.55
CA LYS A 13 -5.54 -2.59 -9.17
C LYS A 13 -5.00 -3.56 -8.12
N ILE A 14 -5.35 -4.85 -8.23
CA ILE A 14 -4.89 -5.89 -7.31
C ILE A 14 -3.36 -5.98 -7.34
N PHE A 15 -2.74 -5.96 -8.52
CA PHE A 15 -1.30 -6.03 -8.65
C PHE A 15 -0.57 -4.85 -8.04
N PHE A 16 -1.03 -3.62 -8.30
CA PHE A 16 -0.46 -2.45 -7.64
C PHE A 16 -0.66 -2.51 -6.13
N PHE A 17 -1.82 -2.98 -5.67
CA PHE A 17 -2.10 -3.10 -4.25
C PHE A 17 -1.19 -4.13 -3.57
N LEU A 18 -1.02 -5.31 -4.16
CA LEU A 18 -0.13 -6.36 -3.66
C LEU A 18 1.34 -5.97 -3.75
N LEU A 19 1.75 -5.16 -4.74
CA LEU A 19 3.13 -4.68 -4.84
C LEU A 19 3.51 -3.83 -3.61
N ILE A 20 2.59 -2.99 -3.14
CA ILE A 20 2.83 -2.05 -2.04
C ILE A 20 2.53 -2.68 -0.67
N ASN A 21 1.39 -3.35 -0.53
CA ASN A 21 0.90 -3.85 0.76
C ASN A 21 1.22 -5.34 1.00
N GLN A 22 1.78 -6.04 0.01
CA GLN A 22 2.19 -7.46 0.04
C GLN A 22 1.05 -8.49 0.19
N ARG A 23 -0.03 -8.13 0.89
CA ARG A 23 -1.21 -8.95 1.14
C ARG A 23 -2.50 -8.16 0.87
N CYS A 24 -3.58 -8.86 0.54
CA CYS A 24 -4.89 -8.25 0.41
C CYS A 24 -6.03 -9.24 0.65
N TYR A 25 -7.24 -8.72 0.87
CA TYR A 25 -8.47 -9.52 0.86
C TYR A 25 -9.60 -8.80 0.10
N GLY A 26 -10.57 -9.56 -0.41
CA GLY A 26 -11.59 -9.04 -1.34
C GLY A 26 -12.40 -7.85 -0.78
N GLN A 27 -12.81 -7.92 0.50
CA GLN A 27 -13.52 -6.80 1.13
C GLN A 27 -12.64 -5.55 1.31
N GLN A 28 -11.34 -5.70 1.55
CA GLN A 28 -10.39 -4.58 1.64
C GLN A 28 -10.38 -3.79 0.34
N LEU A 29 -10.22 -4.49 -0.78
CA LEU A 29 -10.16 -3.90 -2.11
C LEU A 29 -11.47 -3.17 -2.44
N SER A 30 -12.61 -3.78 -2.13
CA SER A 30 -13.92 -3.15 -2.31
C SER A 30 -14.06 -1.83 -1.56
N ARG A 31 -13.61 -1.79 -0.30
CA ARG A 31 -13.63 -0.57 0.53
C ARG A 31 -12.69 0.51 0.02
N ILE A 32 -11.48 0.12 -0.38
CA ILE A 32 -10.44 1.05 -0.85
C ILE A 32 -10.82 1.65 -2.20
N PHE A 33 -11.31 0.83 -3.13
CA PHE A 33 -11.65 1.26 -4.48
C PHE A 33 -13.12 1.66 -4.66
N GLU A 34 -13.91 1.70 -3.57
CA GLU A 34 -15.31 2.10 -3.55
C GLU A 34 -16.15 1.39 -4.61
N GLN A 35 -15.94 0.08 -4.75
CA GLN A 35 -16.51 -0.76 -5.82
C GLN A 35 -17.08 -2.05 -5.23
N SER A 36 -18.00 -2.70 -5.96
CA SER A 36 -18.55 -4.00 -5.55
C SER A 36 -17.44 -5.02 -5.31
N VAL A 37 -17.63 -5.91 -4.33
CA VAL A 37 -16.67 -6.96 -3.96
C VAL A 37 -16.55 -8.03 -5.06
N PHE A 38 -17.65 -8.33 -5.74
CA PHE A 38 -17.74 -9.46 -6.67
C PHE A 38 -16.72 -9.39 -7.83
N PRO A 39 -16.55 -8.24 -8.53
CA PRO A 39 -15.52 -8.10 -9.55
C PRO A 39 -14.08 -8.31 -9.05
N PHE A 40 -13.79 -7.99 -7.78
CA PHE A 40 -12.47 -8.26 -7.19
C PHE A 40 -12.31 -9.72 -6.83
N GLN A 41 -13.33 -10.36 -6.26
CA GLN A 41 -13.31 -11.80 -5.99
C GLN A 41 -13.06 -12.60 -7.26
N LYS A 42 -13.82 -12.33 -8.33
CA LYS A 42 -13.62 -13.00 -9.63
C LYS A 42 -12.20 -12.78 -10.20
N ALA A 43 -11.63 -11.60 -10.00
CA ALA A 43 -10.25 -11.31 -10.43
C ALA A 43 -9.21 -12.05 -9.57
N LEU A 44 -9.41 -12.12 -8.25
CA LEU A 44 -8.57 -12.88 -7.32
C LEU A 44 -8.62 -14.38 -7.64
N ASP A 45 -9.82 -14.94 -7.82
CA ASP A 45 -10.01 -16.34 -8.19
C ASP A 45 -9.29 -16.67 -9.50
N ARG A 46 -9.37 -15.80 -10.49
CA ARG A 46 -8.66 -15.96 -11.77
C ARG A 46 -7.13 -15.95 -11.59
N LEU A 47 -6.61 -15.05 -10.76
CA LEU A 47 -5.17 -14.96 -10.49
C LEU A 47 -4.65 -16.16 -9.68
N GLU A 48 -5.47 -16.65 -8.74
CA GLU A 48 -5.18 -17.84 -7.92
C GLU A 48 -5.18 -19.10 -8.79
N ASN A 49 -6.20 -19.27 -9.64
CA ASN A 49 -6.26 -20.37 -10.61
C ASN A 49 -5.08 -20.34 -11.60
N GLY A 50 -4.57 -19.16 -11.93
CA GLY A 50 -3.37 -19.00 -12.76
C GLY A 50 -2.05 -19.20 -12.00
N GLY A 51 -2.09 -19.47 -10.70
CA GLY A 51 -0.91 -19.69 -9.85
C GLY A 51 -0.08 -18.44 -9.59
N VAL A 52 -0.54 -17.25 -9.98
CA VAL A 52 0.18 -15.97 -9.80
C VAL A 52 0.12 -15.52 -8.34
N ILE A 53 -1.01 -15.76 -7.69
CA ILE A 53 -1.23 -15.50 -6.28
C ILE A 53 -1.60 -16.80 -5.56
N VAL A 54 -1.44 -16.82 -4.25
CA VAL A 54 -1.90 -17.88 -3.36
C VAL A 54 -2.81 -17.28 -2.30
N SER A 55 -3.81 -18.05 -1.86
CA SER A 55 -4.62 -17.68 -0.72
C SER A 55 -4.23 -18.42 0.57
N LEU A 56 -4.42 -17.74 1.70
CA LEU A 56 -4.31 -18.30 3.03
C LEU A 56 -5.56 -17.91 3.83
N LEU A 57 -6.09 -18.85 4.61
CA LEU A 57 -7.20 -18.58 5.52
C LEU A 57 -6.64 -18.05 6.85
N GLU A 58 -6.98 -16.80 7.17
CA GLU A 58 -6.71 -16.18 8.47
C GLU A 58 -8.06 -15.97 9.18
N GLY A 59 -8.40 -16.89 10.08
CA GLY A 59 -9.72 -16.95 10.72
C GLY A 59 -10.83 -17.25 9.70
N LYS A 60 -11.73 -16.28 9.48
CA LYS A 60 -12.81 -16.36 8.47
C LYS A 60 -12.47 -15.64 7.17
N THR A 61 -11.34 -14.94 7.11
CA THR A 61 -10.96 -14.11 5.98
C THR A 61 -9.96 -14.84 5.10
N ARG A 62 -10.22 -14.86 3.80
CA ARG A 62 -9.26 -15.35 2.81
C ARG A 62 -8.32 -14.22 2.41
N MET A 63 -7.08 -14.31 2.85
CA MET A 63 -5.99 -13.42 2.49
C MET A 63 -5.31 -13.93 1.22
N TYR A 64 -4.83 -13.00 0.40
CA TYR A 64 -4.12 -13.28 -0.84
C TYR A 64 -2.77 -12.60 -0.83
N GLN A 65 -1.77 -13.25 -1.43
CA GLN A 65 -0.44 -12.69 -1.64
C GLN A 65 0.16 -13.24 -2.93
N PHE A 66 1.19 -12.60 -3.45
CA PHE A 66 1.95 -13.16 -4.56
C PHE A 66 2.46 -14.56 -4.21
N ASN A 67 2.37 -15.48 -5.18
CA ASN A 67 2.88 -16.82 -5.02
C ASN A 67 4.42 -16.79 -5.07
N PRO A 68 5.14 -17.11 -3.97
CA PRO A 68 6.60 -17.11 -3.97
C PRO A 68 7.20 -18.17 -4.91
N ARG A 69 6.41 -19.17 -5.32
CA ARG A 69 6.83 -20.23 -6.25
C ARG A 69 6.52 -19.89 -7.72
N TYR A 70 5.97 -18.71 -8.01
CA TYR A 70 5.66 -18.32 -9.38
C TYR A 70 6.97 -18.07 -10.16
N PRO A 71 7.24 -18.78 -11.27
CA PRO A 71 8.55 -18.74 -11.93
C PRO A 71 8.99 -17.34 -12.37
N PHE A 72 8.05 -16.51 -12.82
CA PHE A 72 8.33 -15.17 -13.34
C PHE A 72 7.98 -14.06 -12.33
N LEU A 73 7.98 -14.38 -11.03
CA LEU A 73 7.53 -13.44 -10.01
C LEU A 73 8.37 -12.16 -10.00
N LYS A 74 9.68 -12.31 -10.17
CA LYS A 74 10.62 -11.21 -10.12
C LYS A 74 10.36 -10.24 -11.27
N GLU A 75 10.30 -10.75 -12.49
CA GLU A 75 10.06 -10.00 -13.72
C GLU A 75 8.67 -9.34 -13.69
N LEU A 76 7.66 -10.07 -13.19
CA LEU A 76 6.32 -9.54 -13.03
C LEU A 76 6.30 -8.35 -12.05
N LYS A 77 6.96 -8.47 -10.90
CA LYS A 77 7.06 -7.38 -9.92
C LYS A 77 7.80 -6.17 -10.51
N GLU A 78 8.93 -6.39 -11.17
CA GLU A 78 9.69 -5.30 -11.81
C GLU A 78 8.87 -4.59 -12.89
N PHE A 79 8.09 -5.33 -13.69
CA PHE A 79 7.20 -4.77 -14.68
C PHE A 79 6.09 -3.92 -14.05
N ILE A 80 5.40 -4.46 -13.04
CA ILE A 80 4.34 -3.74 -12.31
C ILE A 80 4.92 -2.51 -11.62
N GLU A 81 6.11 -2.59 -11.05
CA GLU A 81 6.77 -1.46 -10.38
C GLU A 81 7.08 -0.32 -11.36
N LYS A 82 7.59 -0.65 -12.56
CA LYS A 82 7.79 0.36 -13.61
C LYS A 82 6.47 1.03 -13.98
N ALA A 83 5.42 0.26 -14.18
CA ALA A 83 4.10 0.80 -14.48
C ALA A 83 3.53 1.66 -13.34
N TYR A 84 3.75 1.25 -12.09
CA TYR A 84 3.33 1.99 -10.91
C TYR A 84 4.00 3.37 -10.84
N LYS A 85 5.27 3.50 -11.25
CA LYS A 85 5.97 4.79 -11.27
C LYS A 85 5.25 5.84 -12.13
N PHE A 86 4.65 5.42 -13.24
CA PHE A 86 3.86 6.30 -14.13
C PHE A 86 2.45 6.63 -13.61
N LEU A 87 2.00 6.00 -12.53
CA LEU A 87 0.70 6.33 -11.95
C LEU A 87 0.73 7.72 -11.29
N PRO A 88 -0.28 8.58 -11.50
CA PRO A 88 -0.40 9.89 -10.85
C PRO A 88 -0.33 9.78 -9.31
N GLN A 89 0.34 10.75 -8.67
CA GLN A 89 0.58 10.70 -7.22
C GLN A 89 -0.71 10.76 -6.39
N ASP A 90 -1.69 11.55 -6.84
CA ASP A 90 -3.03 11.61 -6.25
C ASP A 90 -3.71 10.23 -6.18
N GLN A 91 -3.53 9.40 -7.20
CA GLN A 91 -4.06 8.03 -7.21
C GLN A 91 -3.27 7.10 -6.31
N LYS A 92 -1.94 7.25 -6.25
CA LYS A 92 -1.07 6.48 -5.35
C LYS A 92 -1.47 6.70 -3.90
N ASP A 93 -1.61 7.96 -3.49
CA ASP A 93 -1.94 8.36 -2.13
C ASP A 93 -3.35 7.91 -1.75
N LYS A 94 -4.32 8.07 -2.66
CA LYS A 94 -5.72 7.73 -2.40
C LYS A 94 -5.93 6.23 -2.21
N TYR A 95 -5.32 5.39 -3.05
CA TYR A 95 -5.70 3.98 -3.14
C TYR A 95 -4.65 2.99 -2.65
N TYR A 96 -3.36 3.31 -2.72
CA TYR A 96 -2.30 2.31 -2.54
C TYR A 96 -1.43 2.58 -1.31
N GLU A 97 -1.13 3.84 -1.02
CA GLU A 97 -0.23 4.21 0.08
C GLU A 97 -0.96 4.55 1.40
N ARG A 98 -2.28 4.35 1.45
CA ARG A 98 -3.14 4.74 2.58
C ARG A 98 -2.69 4.13 3.92
N GLU A 99 -2.25 2.88 3.91
CA GLU A 99 -1.77 2.16 5.11
C GLU A 99 -0.30 2.49 5.44
N LEU A 100 0.47 3.00 4.48
CA LEU A 100 1.87 3.40 4.67
C LEU A 100 2.02 4.81 5.23
N LEU A 101 0.99 5.66 5.17
CA LEU A 101 1.04 7.04 5.68
C LEU A 101 1.52 7.10 7.13
N ALA A 102 1.03 6.22 8.00
CA ALA A 102 1.45 6.18 9.41
C ALA A 102 2.95 5.80 9.56
N ILE A 103 3.44 4.85 8.76
CA ILE A 103 4.83 4.39 8.80
C ILE A 103 5.76 5.43 8.16
N LYS A 104 5.36 6.06 7.04
CA LYS A 104 6.10 7.15 6.39
C LYS A 104 6.22 8.35 7.32
N ILE A 105 5.14 8.74 8.01
CA ILE A 105 5.17 9.81 9.01
C ILE A 105 6.09 9.43 10.17
N ALA A 106 5.97 8.22 10.73
CA ALA A 106 6.81 7.78 11.84
C ALA A 106 8.30 7.70 11.45
N SER A 107 8.62 7.17 10.27
CA SER A 107 9.99 7.08 9.75
C SER A 107 10.55 8.47 9.39
N PHE A 108 9.73 9.36 8.84
CA PHE A 108 10.12 10.75 8.57
C PHE A 108 10.35 11.55 9.86
N LEU A 109 9.50 11.38 10.87
CA LEU A 109 9.70 11.96 12.20
C LEU A 109 10.95 11.38 12.88
N LEU A 110 11.19 10.08 12.75
CA LEU A 110 12.41 9.44 13.24
C LEU A 110 13.65 9.98 12.51
N LEU A 111 13.60 10.16 11.20
CA LEU A 111 14.67 10.75 10.40
C LEU A 111 14.91 12.22 10.77
N LEU A 112 13.85 13.01 11.01
CA LEU A 112 13.96 14.39 11.50
C LEU A 112 14.54 14.45 12.91
N MET A 113 14.22 13.48 13.77
CA MET A 113 14.80 13.37 15.12
C MET A 113 16.29 13.02 15.05
N ILE A 114 16.71 12.15 14.12
CA ILE A 114 18.11 11.75 13.94
C ILE A 114 18.94 12.82 13.24
N THR A 115 18.34 13.61 12.33
CA THR A 115 19.04 14.67 11.57
C THR A 115 19.01 16.05 12.24
N ARG A 116 18.23 16.25 13.31
CA ARG A 116 18.36 17.45 14.16
C ARG A 116 19.69 17.40 14.91
N ARG A 117 20.73 17.97 14.30
CA ARG A 117 21.95 18.39 15.00
C ARG A 117 21.57 19.28 16.19
N PRO A 118 22.11 19.04 17.40
CA PRO A 118 21.87 19.86 18.57
C PRO A 118 22.75 21.12 18.51
N GLU A 119 22.48 22.04 17.59
CA GLU A 119 23.23 23.32 17.52
C GLU A 119 22.35 24.57 17.68
N ASN A 120 21.09 24.43 18.10
CA ASN A 120 20.28 25.58 18.52
C ASN A 120 19.33 25.23 19.66
N ILE A 121 19.90 24.82 20.80
CA ILE A 121 19.25 24.98 22.10
C ILE A 121 19.77 26.29 22.68
N PHE A 122 19.27 27.42 22.18
CA PHE A 122 19.39 28.70 22.89
C PHE A 122 18.21 29.59 22.52
N LEU A 123 17.60 30.17 23.55
CA LEU A 123 16.46 31.10 23.54
C LEU A 123 15.07 30.53 23.24
N PHE A 124 14.51 29.80 24.20
CA PHE A 124 13.13 30.06 24.64
C PHE A 124 13.09 30.23 26.15
N ARG A 125 13.51 31.42 26.59
CA ARG A 125 13.27 31.93 27.94
C ARG A 125 11.92 32.66 27.89
N CYS A 126 10.81 31.93 27.96
CA CYS A 126 9.51 32.53 28.24
C CYS A 126 9.17 32.32 29.71
N HIS A 127 9.24 33.44 30.42
CA HIS A 127 8.88 33.63 31.81
C HIS A 127 7.50 33.02 32.12
N SER A 128 7.49 32.13 33.10
CA SER A 128 6.36 31.85 33.97
C SER A 128 5.88 33.15 34.63
N ILE A 129 4.76 33.71 34.17
CA ILE A 129 3.98 34.68 34.96
C ILE A 129 2.75 33.96 35.47
N ILE A 130 2.86 33.62 36.75
CA ILE A 130 1.79 33.24 37.66
C ILE A 130 0.87 34.46 37.81
N HIS A 131 -0.42 34.33 37.50
CA HIS A 131 -1.43 35.01 38.31
C HIS A 131 -2.74 34.22 38.32
N ARG A 132 -3.00 33.59 39.48
CA ARG A 132 -4.34 33.36 39.99
C ARG A 132 -5.04 34.71 40.14
N ARG A 133 -6.22 34.87 39.55
CA ARG A 133 -7.46 35.29 40.23
C ARG A 133 -8.63 35.07 39.29
#